data_AF-A0A963AGQ0-F1
#
_entry.id   AF-A0A963AGQ0-F1
#
_cell.length_a   1.000
_cell.length_b   1.000
_cell.length_c   1.000
_cell.angle_alpha   90.00
_cell.angle_beta   90.00
_cell.angle_gamma   90.00
#
_symmetry.space_group_name_H-M   'P 1'
#
loop_
_entity.id
_entity.type
_entity.pdbx_description
1 polymer ?
#
loop_
_entity_poly.entity_id
_entity_poly.type
_entity_poly.pdbx_seq_one_letter_code
_entity_poly.pdbx_strand_id
1 'polypeptide(L)'
;MKRNKQRRLAIREKRRRSAEKLSINTLIKPITIPNNAVMADWEELKHNNTYGPLPKFYIDRSFTCQDCGSKELWTAKQQKWWYEIVKGDINSTAIRCLRCRHRIQAKKEQQKRHMERREEIESHPNEKFFRNT
;
A
#
# COMPACT_ATOMS: atom_id res chain seq x y z
N MET A 1 -48.61 -31.33 11.93
CA MET A 1 -47.30 -31.13 11.26
C MET A 1 -47.50 -30.52 9.88
N LYS A 2 -46.83 -29.40 9.54
CA LYS A 2 -47.00 -28.75 8.22
C LYS A 2 -46.34 -29.61 7.13
N ARG A 3 -47.05 -29.87 6.03
CA ARG A 3 -46.52 -30.60 4.87
C ARG A 3 -45.24 -29.91 4.35
N ASN A 4 -44.23 -30.69 3.96
CA ASN A 4 -42.92 -30.17 3.51
C ASN A 4 -43.01 -29.04 2.46
N LYS A 5 -43.99 -29.11 1.56
CA LYS A 5 -44.27 -28.06 0.55
C LYS A 5 -44.62 -26.72 1.19
N GLN A 6 -45.48 -26.70 2.20
CA GLN A 6 -45.91 -25.48 2.90
C GLN A 6 -44.75 -24.86 3.69
N ARG A 7 -43.89 -25.71 4.30
CA ARG A 7 -42.69 -25.26 5.00
C ARG A 7 -41.67 -24.60 4.05
N ARG A 8 -41.45 -25.18 2.87
CA ARG A 8 -40.53 -24.62 1.86
C ARG A 8 -41.01 -23.25 1.34
N LEU A 9 -42.30 -23.10 1.07
CA LEU A 9 -42.88 -21.82 0.64
C LEU A 9 -42.73 -20.73 1.71
N ALA A 10 -43.01 -21.05 2.97
CA ALA A 10 -42.84 -20.12 4.08
C ALA A 10 -41.37 -19.67 4.26
N ILE A 11 -40.41 -20.58 4.08
CA ILE A 11 -38.97 -20.24 4.12
C ILE A 11 -38.60 -19.32 2.96
N ARG A 12 -39.10 -19.59 1.75
CA ARG A 12 -38.82 -18.76 0.56
C ARG A 12 -39.37 -17.34 0.72
N GLU A 13 -40.60 -17.23 1.22
CA GLU A 13 -41.24 -15.94 1.48
C GLU A 13 -40.54 -15.17 2.60
N LYS A 14 -40.10 -15.85 3.67
CA LYS A 14 -39.30 -15.23 4.73
C LYS A 14 -37.98 -14.67 4.17
N ARG A 15 -37.30 -15.43 3.30
CA ARG A 15 -36.07 -14.99 2.63
C ARG A 15 -36.33 -13.80 1.70
N ARG A 16 -37.41 -13.81 0.92
CA ARG A 16 -37.81 -12.69 0.05
C ARG A 16 -38.04 -11.41 0.84
N ARG A 17 -38.83 -11.46 1.92
CA ARG A 17 -39.08 -10.32 2.80
C ARG A 17 -37.81 -9.80 3.47
N SER A 18 -36.89 -10.68 3.85
CA SER A 18 -35.58 -10.27 4.38
C SER A 18 -34.72 -9.57 3.33
N ALA A 19 -34.75 -10.02 2.08
CA ALA A 19 -34.02 -9.39 0.97
C ALA A 19 -34.60 -8.00 0.63
N GLU A 20 -35.93 -7.86 0.58
CA GLU A 20 -36.62 -6.58 0.34
C GLU A 20 -36.36 -5.57 1.45
N LYS A 21 -36.25 -6.02 2.71
CA LYS A 21 -35.84 -5.15 3.81
C LYS A 21 -34.38 -4.71 3.73
N LEU A 22 -33.50 -5.55 3.17
CA LEU A 22 -32.10 -5.19 2.93
C LEU A 22 -31.96 -4.16 1.79
N SER A 23 -32.77 -4.27 0.73
CA SER A 23 -32.68 -3.37 -0.44
C SER A 23 -33.13 -1.94 -0.14
N ILE A 24 -33.97 -1.74 0.89
CA ILE A 24 -34.49 -0.40 1.25
C ILE A 24 -33.57 0.30 2.27
N ASN A 25 -32.72 -0.43 2.99
CA ASN A 25 -31.94 0.10 4.12
C ASN A 25 -30.43 0.21 3.83
N THR A 26 -30.04 0.34 2.57
CA THR A 26 -28.73 0.85 2.21
C THR A 26 -28.77 2.36 2.38
N LEU A 27 -28.69 2.81 3.63
CA LEU A 27 -28.41 4.20 3.98
C LEU A 27 -27.11 4.60 3.28
N ILE A 28 -27.22 5.21 2.11
CA ILE A 28 -26.14 5.94 1.45
C ILE A 28 -25.88 7.13 2.36
N LYS A 29 -25.10 6.93 3.43
CA LYS A 29 -24.48 8.05 4.14
C LYS A 29 -23.63 8.75 3.09
N PRO A 30 -23.91 10.02 2.75
CA PRO A 30 -23.05 10.76 1.84
C PRO A 30 -21.63 10.68 2.41
N ILE A 31 -20.70 10.23 1.58
CA ILE A 31 -19.29 10.16 1.96
C ILE A 31 -18.87 11.61 2.15
N THR A 32 -18.71 12.05 3.40
CA THR A 32 -18.17 13.36 3.71
C THR A 32 -16.68 13.32 3.42
N ILE A 33 -16.29 13.82 2.25
CA ILE A 33 -14.89 13.93 1.83
C ILE A 33 -14.27 15.11 2.61
N PRO A 34 -13.21 14.89 3.40
CA PRO A 34 -12.51 15.98 4.07
C PRO A 34 -11.91 16.97 3.06
N ASN A 35 -11.87 18.27 3.38
CA ASN A 35 -11.39 19.32 2.46
C ASN A 35 -9.96 19.09 1.93
N ASN A 36 -9.10 18.44 2.70
CA ASN A 36 -7.71 18.16 2.30
C ASN A 36 -7.52 16.75 1.72
N ALA A 37 -8.62 16.07 1.38
CA ALA A 37 -8.55 14.74 0.82
C ALA A 37 -8.32 14.77 -0.70
N VAL A 38 -7.60 13.78 -1.20
CA VAL A 38 -7.37 13.58 -2.64
C VAL A 38 -8.04 12.29 -3.07
N MET A 39 -8.90 12.36 -4.09
CA MET A 39 -9.61 11.18 -4.59
C MET A 39 -8.64 10.12 -5.14
N ALA A 40 -8.89 8.87 -4.78
CA ALA A 40 -8.15 7.72 -5.29
C ALA A 40 -8.72 7.29 -6.65
N ASP A 41 -7.84 6.94 -7.57
CA ASP A 41 -8.21 6.31 -8.84
C ASP A 41 -8.14 4.78 -8.68
N TRP A 42 -9.29 4.13 -8.77
CA TRP A 42 -9.40 2.69 -8.55
C TRP A 42 -8.82 1.87 -9.70
N GLU A 43 -8.82 2.42 -10.91
CA GLU A 43 -8.22 1.75 -12.08
C GLU A 43 -6.71 1.61 -11.89
N GLU A 44 -6.07 2.67 -11.37
CA GLU A 44 -4.65 2.68 -11.09
C GLU A 44 -4.26 1.73 -9.93
N LEU A 45 -5.20 1.41 -9.05
CA LEU A 45 -4.98 0.54 -7.88
C LEU A 45 -5.16 -0.96 -8.14
N LYS A 46 -5.53 -1.38 -9.36
CA LYS A 46 -5.75 -2.79 -9.72
C LYS A 46 -4.56 -3.73 -9.47
N HIS A 47 -3.34 -3.19 -9.44
CA HIS A 47 -2.13 -3.94 -9.12
C HIS A 47 -2.09 -4.45 -7.66
N ASN A 48 -2.88 -3.85 -6.75
CA ASN A 48 -2.96 -4.28 -5.36
C ASN A 48 -3.93 -5.45 -5.22
N ASN A 49 -3.38 -6.66 -5.05
CA ASN A 49 -4.16 -7.84 -4.69
C ASN A 49 -4.35 -7.92 -3.16
N THR A 50 -5.12 -6.97 -2.61
CA THR A 50 -5.43 -6.95 -1.17
C THR A 50 -6.82 -7.55 -0.91
N TYR A 51 -6.96 -8.26 0.21
CA TYR A 51 -8.25 -8.74 0.69
C TYR A 51 -9.12 -7.63 1.31
N GLY A 52 -8.54 -6.45 1.57
CA GLY A 52 -9.22 -5.29 2.15
C GLY A 52 -9.80 -4.32 1.11
N PRO A 53 -10.67 -3.39 1.53
CA PRO A 53 -11.17 -2.35 0.63
C PRO A 53 -10.05 -1.39 0.24
N LEU A 54 -9.99 -1.04 -1.04
CA LEU A 54 -9.13 0.04 -1.53
C LEU A 54 -9.63 1.40 -1.02
N PRO A 55 -8.73 2.36 -0.78
CA PRO A 55 -9.13 3.68 -0.32
C PRO A 55 -9.97 4.40 -1.39
N LYS A 56 -10.96 5.16 -0.95
CA LYS A 56 -11.72 6.07 -1.82
C LYS A 56 -11.02 7.41 -2.01
N PHE A 57 -10.28 7.83 -0.98
CA PHE A 57 -9.51 9.06 -0.97
C PHE A 57 -8.32 8.91 -0.02
N TYR A 58 -7.30 9.73 -0.21
CA TYR A 58 -6.14 9.88 0.65
C TYR A 58 -6.28 11.13 1.51
N ILE A 59 -5.75 11.09 2.73
CA ILE A 59 -5.67 12.22 3.66
C ILE A 59 -4.24 12.34 4.15
N ASP A 60 -3.80 13.54 4.51
CA ASP A 60 -2.47 13.74 5.08
C ASP A 60 -2.27 12.87 6.34
N ARG A 61 -1.15 12.16 6.40
CA ARG A 61 -0.78 11.29 7.52
C ARG A 61 0.51 11.77 8.15
N SER A 62 0.48 12.12 9.43
CA SER A 62 1.70 12.39 10.19
C SER A 62 2.49 11.11 10.42
N PHE A 63 3.81 11.19 10.31
CA PHE A 63 4.71 10.11 10.69
C PHE A 63 5.98 10.67 11.35
N THR A 64 6.66 9.82 12.12
CA THR A 64 7.95 10.15 12.70
C THR A 64 9.03 9.43 11.90
N CYS A 65 10.03 10.16 11.41
CA CYS A 65 11.14 9.55 10.69
C CYS A 65 11.92 8.61 11.61
N GLN A 66 12.05 7.34 11.22
CA GLN A 66 12.75 6.35 12.05
C GLN A 66 14.26 6.60 12.20
N ASP A 67 14.88 7.36 11.29
CA ASP A 67 16.34 7.57 11.31
C ASP A 67 16.73 8.84 12.07
N CYS A 68 15.95 9.94 11.95
CA CYS A 68 16.29 11.23 12.56
C CYS A 68 15.25 11.75 13.56
N GLY A 69 14.14 11.05 13.75
CA GLY A 69 13.08 11.42 14.70
C GLY A 69 12.23 12.62 14.30
N SER A 70 12.42 13.23 13.11
CA SER A 70 11.62 14.39 12.69
C SER A 70 10.16 13.98 12.48
N LYS A 71 9.23 14.83 12.96
CA LYS A 71 7.80 14.70 12.69
C LYS A 71 7.50 15.33 11.34
N GLU A 72 6.99 14.53 10.42
CA GLU A 72 6.75 14.90 9.03
C GLU A 72 5.32 14.55 8.64
N LEU A 73 4.87 15.13 7.53
CA LEU A 73 3.58 14.81 6.92
C LEU A 73 3.80 14.05 5.61
N TRP A 74 3.14 12.90 5.52
CA TRP A 74 2.94 12.19 4.27
C TRP A 74 1.65 12.67 3.64
N THR A 75 1.79 13.61 2.71
CA THR A 75 0.64 14.30 2.12
C THR A 75 -0.23 13.35 1.30
N ALA A 76 -1.51 13.66 1.18
CA ALA A 76 -2.46 12.92 0.33
C ALA A 76 -1.99 12.85 -1.13
N LYS A 77 -1.34 13.91 -1.64
CA LYS A 77 -0.73 13.95 -2.98
C LYS A 77 0.43 12.97 -3.12
N GLN A 78 1.30 12.90 -2.12
CA GLN A 78 2.42 11.95 -2.10
C GLN A 78 1.93 10.50 -1.99
N GLN A 79 0.86 10.26 -1.23
CA GLN A 79 0.21 8.95 -1.16
C GLN A 79 -0.35 8.56 -2.53
N LYS A 80 -1.12 9.44 -3.18
CA LYS A 80 -1.65 9.20 -4.53
C LYS A 80 -0.54 8.86 -5.51
N TRP A 81 0.52 9.66 -5.57
CA TRP A 81 1.66 9.38 -6.44
C TRP A 81 2.32 8.03 -6.14
N TRP A 82 2.52 7.69 -4.87
CA TRP A 82 3.16 6.44 -4.47
C TRP A 82 2.34 5.20 -4.85
N TYR A 83 1.05 5.20 -4.52
CA TYR A 83 0.20 4.04 -4.80
C TYR A 83 -0.19 3.95 -6.27
N GLU A 84 -0.53 5.06 -6.91
CA GLU A 84 -1.09 5.02 -8.26
C GLU A 84 -0.02 5.09 -9.35
N ILE A 85 1.06 5.86 -9.17
CA ILE A 85 2.09 6.03 -10.21
C ILE A 85 3.26 5.07 -10.01
N VAL A 86 3.80 5.02 -8.78
CA VAL A 86 4.92 4.11 -8.46
C VAL A 86 4.46 2.66 -8.29
N LYS A 87 3.14 2.43 -8.14
CA LYS A 87 2.56 1.11 -7.91
C LYS A 87 3.06 0.45 -6.62
N GLY A 88 3.29 1.28 -5.60
CA GLY A 88 3.65 0.79 -4.27
C GLY A 88 2.50 0.03 -3.61
N ASP A 89 2.84 -0.95 -2.76
CA ASP A 89 1.87 -1.73 -1.99
C ASP A 89 0.97 -0.81 -1.15
N ILE A 90 -0.34 -0.98 -1.25
CA ILE A 90 -1.34 -0.14 -0.55
C ILE A 90 -1.19 -0.14 0.98
N ASN A 91 -0.58 -1.18 1.55
CA ASN A 91 -0.32 -1.31 2.98
C ASN A 91 0.99 -0.64 3.42
N SER A 92 1.83 -0.21 2.47
CA SER A 92 3.07 0.50 2.79
C SER A 92 2.79 1.93 3.27
N THR A 93 3.68 2.45 4.13
CA THR A 93 3.58 3.81 4.68
C THR A 93 4.91 4.56 4.63
N ALA A 94 4.86 5.89 4.68
CA ALA A 94 6.06 6.70 4.82
C ALA A 94 6.65 6.56 6.24
N ILE A 95 7.88 6.07 6.31
CA ILE A 95 8.64 5.86 7.56
C ILE A 95 9.89 6.75 7.66
N ARG A 96 10.26 7.42 6.56
CA ARG A 96 11.48 8.24 6.47
C ARG A 96 11.23 9.56 5.78
N CYS A 97 11.83 10.63 6.31
CA CYS A 97 11.80 11.95 5.71
C CYS A 97 12.62 11.99 4.41
N LEU A 98 12.39 13.01 3.59
CA LEU A 98 13.08 13.19 2.31
C LEU A 98 14.61 13.24 2.47
N ARG A 99 15.10 13.96 3.48
CA ARG A 99 16.53 14.11 3.78
C ARG A 99 17.19 12.75 4.06
N CYS A 100 16.55 11.92 4.89
CA CYS A 100 17.07 10.59 5.21
C CYS A 100 17.02 9.65 4.00
N ARG A 101 15.98 9.72 3.16
CA ARG A 101 15.93 8.96 1.90
C ARG A 101 17.08 9.34 0.96
N HIS A 102 17.34 10.64 0.77
CA HIS A 102 18.47 11.09 -0.06
C HIS A 102 19.82 10.63 0.48
N ARG A 103 20.01 10.67 1.81
CA ARG A 103 21.24 10.16 2.43
C ARG A 103 21.45 8.67 2.17
N ILE A 104 20.40 7.86 2.27
CA ILE A 104 20.48 6.42 1.98
C ILE A 104 20.79 6.19 0.50
N GLN A 105 20.14 6.94 -0.40
CA GLN A 105 20.38 6.83 -1.84
C GLN A 105 21.84 7.20 -2.20
N ALA A 106 22.37 8.27 -1.62
CA ALA A 106 23.77 8.67 -1.81
C ALA A 106 24.75 7.60 -1.31
N LYS A 107 24.48 6.96 -0.16
CA LYS A 107 25.30 5.85 0.34
C LYS A 107 25.29 4.64 -0.59
N LYS A 108 24.12 4.27 -1.11
CA LYS A 108 23.99 3.16 -2.08
C LYS A 108 24.76 3.45 -3.37
N GLU A 109 24.67 4.68 -3.86
CA GLU A 109 25.40 5.13 -5.04
C GLU A 109 26.92 5.09 -4.82
N GLN A 110 27.41 5.57 -3.66
CA GLN A 110 28.82 5.48 -3.30
C GLN A 110 29.29 4.02 -3.21
N GLN A 111 28.48 3.13 -2.62
CA GLN A 111 28.79 1.71 -2.53
C GLN A 111 28.87 1.08 -3.91
N LYS A 112 27.92 1.38 -4.81
CA LYS A 112 27.91 0.90 -6.19
C LYS A 112 29.20 1.33 -6.92
N ARG A 113 29.56 2.61 -6.86
CA ARG A 113 30.81 3.13 -7.46
C ARG A 113 32.06 2.48 -6.88
N HIS A 114 32.07 2.20 -5.58
CA HIS A 114 33.18 1.51 -4.95
C HIS A 114 33.32 0.07 -5.46
N MET A 115 32.20 -0.65 -5.61
CA MET A 115 32.20 -2.01 -6.16
C MET A 115 32.65 -2.02 -7.62
N GLU A 116 32.13 -1.13 -8.46
CA GLU A 116 32.56 -0.96 -9.86
C GLU A 116 34.06 -0.70 -9.96
N ARG A 117 34.59 0.23 -9.14
CA ARG A 117 36.04 0.47 -9.08
C ARG A 117 36.84 -0.77 -8.67
N ARG A 118 36.29 -1.61 -7.77
CA ARG A 118 36.98 -2.85 -7.34
C ARG A 118 37.00 -3.92 -8.42
N GLU A 119 36.00 -3.96 -9.30
CA GLU A 119 35.97 -4.87 -10.45
C GLU A 119 37.05 -4.52 -11.48
N GLU A 120 37.44 -3.25 -11.57
CA GLU A 120 38.53 -2.77 -12.44
C GLU A 120 39.93 -3.08 -11.89
N ILE A 121 40.06 -3.43 -10.61
CA ILE A 121 41.36 -3.77 -10.00
C ILE A 121 41.75 -5.18 -10.45
N GLU A 122 42.84 -5.29 -11.21
CA GLU A 122 43.41 -6.58 -11.62
C GLU A 122 43.70 -7.48 -10.41
N SER A 123 43.53 -8.78 -10.61
CA SER A 123 43.82 -9.72 -9.54
C SER A 123 45.29 -9.67 -9.16
N HIS A 124 45.54 -9.73 -7.85
CA HIS A 124 46.90 -9.66 -7.34
C HIS A 124 47.74 -10.81 -7.94
N PRO A 125 49.01 -10.57 -8.35
CA PRO A 125 49.83 -11.58 -9.03
C PRO A 125 49.97 -12.89 -8.25
N ASN A 126 49.89 -12.83 -6.92
CA ASN A 126 49.89 -14.00 -6.02
C ASN A 126 48.50 -14.45 -5.54
N GLU A 127 47.41 -14.13 -6.24
CA GLU A 127 46.05 -14.50 -5.82
C GLU A 127 45.87 -16.01 -5.57
N LYS A 128 46.53 -16.86 -6.36
CA LYS A 128 46.52 -18.32 -6.18
C LYS A 128 47.16 -18.78 -4.85
N PHE A 129 48.07 -17.99 -4.29
CA PHE A 129 48.72 -18.29 -3.00
C PHE A 129 47.73 -18.08 -1.84
N PHE A 130 46.87 -17.07 -1.91
CA PHE A 130 45.94 -16.70 -0.83
C PHE A 130 44.64 -17.52 -0.79
N ARG A 131 44.28 -18.22 -1.88
CA ARG A 131 43.04 -19.04 -1.95
C ARG A 131 43.22 -20.51 -1.51
N ASN A 132 44.45 -20.95 -1.22
CA ASN A 132 44.81 -22.35 -0.90
C ASN A 132 45.11 -22.57 0.60
N THR A 133 44.21 -22.15 1.48
CA THR A 133 44.16 -22.53 2.91
C THR A 133 42.73 -22.84 3.29
#